data_AF-A0A662MUV1-F1
#
_entry.id   AF-A0A662MUV1-F1
#
_cell.length_a   1.000
_cell.length_b   1.000
_cell.length_c   1.000
_cell.angle_alpha   90.00
_cell.angle_beta   90.00
_cell.angle_gamma   90.00
#
_symmetry.space_group_name_H-M   'P 1'
#
loop_
_entity.id
_entity.type
_entity.pdbx_description
1 polymer ?
#
loop_
_entity_poly.entity_id
_entity_poly.type
_entity_poly.pdbx_seq_one_letter_code
_entity_poly.pdbx_strand_id
1 'polypeptide(L)' 'GLRKKILREVALEMGLPRRVAYREKKACQYGSNSQRMIERIAKRRDMRLGEFARNIYEKVFKKPAP' A
#
# COMPACT_ATOMS: atom_id res chain seq x y z
N GLY A 1 -11.29 9.91 19.42
CA GLY A 1 -11.67 8.55 19.87
C GLY A 1 -10.78 7.49 19.25
N LEU A 2 -10.70 6.29 19.82
CA LEU A 2 -9.87 5.19 19.30
C LEU A 2 -10.43 4.65 17.97
N ARG A 3 -9.66 4.80 16.88
CA ARG A 3 -10.07 4.34 15.55
C ARG A 3 -10.20 2.82 15.51
N LYS A 4 -11.31 2.32 14.95
CA LYS A 4 -11.66 0.89 14.82
C LYS A 4 -11.85 0.16 16.17
N LYS A 5 -12.35 0.84 17.21
CA LYS A 5 -12.50 0.31 18.59
C LYS A 5 -13.10 -1.11 18.63
N ILE A 6 -14.31 -1.30 18.08
CA ILE A 6 -15.02 -2.60 18.09
C ILE A 6 -14.16 -3.71 17.46
N LEU A 7 -13.54 -3.46 16.31
CA LEU A 7 -12.69 -4.46 15.64
C LEU A 7 -11.45 -4.85 16.47
N ARG A 8 -10.96 -3.96 17.35
CA ARG A 8 -9.82 -4.25 18.23
C ARG A 8 -10.24 -5.08 19.45
N GLU A 9 -11.43 -4.82 19.98
CA GLU A 9 -12.02 -5.59 21.09
C GLU A 9 -12.30 -7.03 20.64
N VAL A 10 -12.98 -7.21 19.51
CA VAL A 10 -13.20 -8.54 18.90
C VAL A 10 -11.89 -9.28 18.63
N ALA A 11 -10.85 -8.59 18.14
CA ALA A 11 -9.55 -9.22 17.91
C ALA A 11 -8.91 -9.75 19.22
N LEU A 12 -9.07 -9.06 20.35
CA LEU A 12 -8.61 -9.56 21.64
C LEU A 12 -9.40 -10.79 22.10
N GLU A 13 -10.72 -10.76 21.95
CA GLU A 13 -11.61 -11.88 22.28
C GLU A 13 -11.27 -13.13 21.46
N MET A 14 -10.85 -12.94 20.21
CA MET A 14 -10.37 -14.01 19.32
C MET A 14 -8.92 -14.47 19.63
N GLY A 15 -8.27 -13.93 20.65
CA GLY A 15 -6.95 -14.38 21.11
C GLY A 15 -5.75 -13.71 20.42
N LEU A 16 -5.94 -12.64 19.64
CA LEU A 16 -4.77 -11.91 19.13
C LEU A 16 -4.03 -11.22 20.28
N PRO A 17 -2.68 -11.22 20.29
CA PRO A 17 -1.92 -10.48 21.28
C PRO A 17 -2.28 -9.00 21.26
N ARG A 18 -2.41 -8.38 22.44
CA ARG A 18 -2.76 -6.95 22.58
C ARG A 18 -1.89 -6.02 21.73
N ARG A 19 -0.59 -6.33 21.62
CA ARG A 19 0.36 -5.60 20.76
C ARG A 19 -0.03 -5.58 19.28
N VAL A 20 -0.71 -6.62 18.79
CA VAL A 20 -1.19 -6.73 17.40
C VAL A 20 -2.54 -6.05 17.26
N ALA A 21 -3.48 -6.38 18.15
CA ALA A 21 -4.85 -5.84 18.12
C ALA A 21 -4.88 -4.31 18.25
N TYR A 22 -3.99 -3.73 19.07
CA TYR A 22 -3.92 -2.27 19.30
C TYR A 22 -2.84 -1.56 18.48
N ARG A 23 -2.12 -2.28 17.62
CA ARG A 23 -1.14 -1.64 16.72
C ARG A 23 -1.79 -0.52 15.90
N GLU A 24 -1.04 0.56 15.71
CA GLU A 24 -1.48 1.64 14.84
C GLU A 24 -1.72 1.12 13.41
N LYS A 25 -2.80 1.57 12.76
CA LYS A 25 -3.09 1.15 11.39
C LYS A 25 -2.11 1.85 10.45
N LYS A 26 -1.10 1.12 10.01
CA LYS A 26 -0.22 1.47 8.89
C LYS A 26 -0.69 0.74 7.62
N ALA A 27 -0.75 1.41 6.48
CA ALA A 27 -1.03 0.75 5.20
C ALA A 27 0.24 0.03 4.69
N CYS A 28 0.09 -1.06 3.96
CA CYS A 28 1.21 -1.90 3.54
C CYS A 28 2.25 -1.11 2.75
N GLN A 29 1.81 -0.19 1.88
CA GLN A 29 2.69 0.64 1.06
C GLN A 29 3.57 1.61 1.85
N TYR A 30 3.08 2.07 3.01
CA TYR A 30 3.85 2.91 3.93
C TYR A 30 4.66 2.08 4.92
N GLY A 31 4.16 0.91 5.31
CA GLY A 31 4.85 -0.03 6.21
C GLY A 31 6.10 -0.62 5.58
N SER A 32 6.03 -0.97 4.29
CA SER A 32 7.11 -1.61 3.52
C SER A 32 8.03 -0.62 2.79
N ASN A 33 7.72 0.69 2.82
CA ASN A 33 8.34 1.72 1.97
C ASN A 33 8.18 1.49 0.45
N SER A 34 7.28 0.60 0.01
CA SER A 34 7.10 0.36 -1.43
C SER A 34 6.66 1.60 -2.19
N GLN A 35 5.78 2.44 -1.60
CA GLN A 35 5.35 3.70 -2.18
C GLN A 35 6.55 4.61 -2.52
N ARG A 36 7.44 4.81 -1.53
CA ARG A 36 8.65 5.64 -1.68
C ARG A 36 9.58 5.08 -2.75
N MET A 37 9.67 3.76 -2.87
CA MET A 37 10.50 3.12 -3.88
C MET A 37 9.95 3.36 -5.29
N ILE A 38 8.64 3.21 -5.49
CA ILE A 38 7.99 3.45 -6.78
C ILE A 38 8.11 4.92 -7.18
N GLU A 39 7.92 5.85 -6.24
CA GLU A 39 8.11 7.30 -6.49
C GLU A 39 9.55 7.63 -6.93
N ARG A 40 10.56 7.00 -6.32
CA ARG A 40 11.95 7.17 -6.77
C ARG A 40 12.19 6.65 -8.18
N ILE A 41 11.59 5.51 -8.55
CA ILE A 41 11.70 4.95 -9.89
C ILE A 41 11.02 5.87 -10.92
N ALA A 42 9.82 6.36 -10.61
CA ALA A 42 9.10 7.31 -11.46
C ALA A 42 9.93 8.59 -11.68
N LYS A 43 10.48 9.17 -10.60
CA LYS A 43 11.34 10.36 -10.68
C LYS A 43 12.60 10.13 -11.52
N ARG A 44 13.24 8.97 -11.41
CA ARG A 44 14.42 8.61 -12.25
C ARG A 44 14.08 8.50 -13.74
N ARG A 45 12.80 8.35 -14.08
CA ARG A 45 12.30 8.29 -15.46
C ARG A 45 11.63 9.60 -15.89
N ASP A 46 11.78 10.66 -15.09
CA ASP A 46 11.14 11.96 -15.30
C ASP A 46 9.61 11.88 -15.47
N MET A 47 8.99 10.98 -14.70
CA MET A 47 7.54 10.74 -14.72
C MET A 47 6.92 11.04 -13.36
N ARG A 48 5.68 11.53 -13.38
CA ARG A 48 4.80 11.51 -12.20
C ARG A 48 4.40 10.07 -11.89
N LEU A 49 4.07 9.78 -10.63
CA LEU A 49 3.72 8.43 -10.19
C LEU A 49 2.56 7.81 -11.01
N GLY A 50 1.50 8.59 -11.29
CA GLY A 50 0.37 8.13 -12.09
C GLY A 50 0.73 7.85 -13.55
N GLU A 51 1.60 8.67 -14.14
CA GLU A 51 2.12 8.48 -15.50
C GLU A 51 2.99 7.22 -15.57
N PHE A 52 3.84 7.01 -14.58
CA PHE A 52 4.65 5.81 -14.46
C PHE A 52 3.76 4.56 -14.34
N ALA A 53 2.74 4.59 -13.47
CA ALA A 53 1.79 3.48 -13.33
C ALA A 53 1.08 3.17 -14.66
N ARG A 54 0.61 4.20 -15.36
CA ARG A 54 0.00 4.05 -16.69
C ARG A 54 1.00 3.49 -17.71
N ASN A 55 2.24 3.99 -17.75
CA ASN A 55 3.28 3.51 -18.66
C ASN A 55 3.57 2.02 -18.45
N ILE A 56 3.67 1.57 -17.20
CA ILE A 56 3.86 0.15 -16.88
C ILE A 56 2.65 -0.67 -17.30
N TYR A 57 1.42 -0.20 -17.00
CA TYR A 57 0.20 -0.89 -17.42
C TYR A 57 0.15 -1.10 -18.93
N GLU A 58 0.39 -0.03 -19.70
CA GLU A 58 0.40 -0.06 -21.16
C GLU A 58 1.45 -1.05 -21.70
N LYS A 59 2.68 -1.04 -21.16
CA LYS A 59 3.75 -1.96 -21.57
C LYS A 59 3.48 -3.43 -21.25
N VAL A 60 2.80 -3.71 -20.15
CA VAL A 60 2.56 -5.09 -19.68
C VAL A 60 1.29 -5.67 -20.27
N PHE A 61 0.24 -4.85 -20.42
CA PHE A 61 -1.11 -5.33 -20.71
C PHE A 61 -1.66 -4.90 -22.08
N LYS A 62 -1.18 -3.83 -22.72
CA LYS A 62 -1.58 -3.58 -24.11
C LYS A 62 -0.70 -4.39 -25.06
N LYS A 63 -1.34 -5.28 -25.83
CA LYS A 63 -0.73 -5.93 -26.99
C LYS A 63 -0.21 -4.86 -27.97
N PRO A 64 0.93 -5.08 -28.65
CA PRO A 64 1.23 -4.28 -29.84
C PRO A 64 0.06 -4.41 -30.82
N ALA A 65 -0.29 -3.31 -31.50
CA ALA A 65 -1.29 -3.34 -32.56
C ALA A 65 -0.92 -4.43 -33.59
N PRO A 66 -1.91 -5.14 -34.17
CA PRO A 66 -1.66 -6.15 -35.19
C PRO A 66 -0.85 -5.59 -36.37
#